data_AF-A0A7X0SFH7-F1
#
_entry.id   AF-A0A7X0SFH7-F1
#
_cell.length_a   1.000
_cell.length_b   1.000
_cell.length_c   1.000
_cell.angle_alpha   90.00
_cell.angle_beta   90.00
_cell.angle_gamma   90.00
#
_symmetry.space_group_name_H-M   'P 1'
#
loop_
_entity.id
_entity.type
_entity.pdbx_description
1 polymer ?
#
loop_
_entity_poly.entity_id
_entity_poly.type
_entity_poly.pdbx_seq_one_letter_code
_entity_poly.pdbx_strand_id
1 'polypeptide(L)'
;MMIITELPINKIKIDIRLWEVQQEHIEPIVASIKQVGLINPITVLEDNGEYTLVTGEHRLRAYMQLNKETIPAHIFVREYEDIELDKAKCVLREVDENIIRRSSDRFEEGYMLYQRKIAYGKLNPEITDENLNNNQRLGADTKEIPKSFMQDTMEKTGIKERTINERVQIGSRINEEDGRRADDLDVSMVILRTIIRGEDTEEVKEGSKIHIDTIEELVSSFDSTKKRNGFYIKCIDKFRNEKGHQYNIVNPVEFANELKSKIYEEYLPEYFDPKVEEKQPDADALIEEPQCTYEKTDNILICDTVYSKQFPEVCNRFMTIHVNNESEFEIVNKVISTFGQEVKIAIICLNAIIFSKYINN
;
A
#
# COMPACT_ATOMS: atom_id res chain seq x y z
N MET A 1 -13.37 -23.36 19.04
CA MET A 1 -12.01 -23.38 19.62
C MET A 1 -11.05 -23.75 18.48
N MET A 2 -10.17 -22.85 18.05
CA MET A 2 -9.19 -23.19 17.03
C MET A 2 -8.13 -24.11 17.67
N ILE A 3 -8.08 -25.37 17.24
CA ILE A 3 -7.07 -26.33 17.71
C ILE A 3 -5.77 -26.05 16.94
N ILE A 4 -4.66 -25.97 17.68
CA ILE A 4 -3.32 -25.89 17.10
C ILE A 4 -2.74 -27.30 17.09
N THR A 5 -2.31 -27.75 15.92
CA THR A 5 -1.74 -29.08 15.71
C THR A 5 -0.39 -28.96 15.00
N GLU A 6 0.60 -29.75 15.42
CA GLU A 6 1.85 -29.90 14.67
C GLU A 6 1.60 -30.72 13.41
N LEU A 7 1.83 -30.12 12.24
CA LEU A 7 1.67 -30.79 10.95
C LEU A 7 3.03 -31.07 10.29
N PRO A 8 3.24 -32.26 9.72
CA PRO A 8 4.41 -32.52 8.87
C PRO A 8 4.43 -31.57 7.68
N ILE A 9 5.54 -30.86 7.50
CA ILE A 9 5.67 -29.84 6.44
C ILE A 9 5.46 -30.45 5.05
N ASN A 10 5.93 -31.68 4.84
CA ASN A 10 5.79 -32.40 3.56
C ASN A 10 4.35 -32.79 3.20
N LYS A 11 3.40 -32.68 4.13
CA LYS A 11 1.97 -32.93 3.86
C LYS A 11 1.20 -31.66 3.51
N ILE A 12 1.82 -30.49 3.63
CA ILE A 12 1.19 -29.21 3.35
C ILE A 12 1.45 -28.84 1.88
N LYS A 13 0.37 -28.75 1.11
CA LYS A 13 0.40 -28.29 -0.28
C LYS A 13 0.25 -26.78 -0.32
N ILE A 14 1.05 -26.12 -1.17
CA ILE A 14 0.88 -24.71 -1.52
C ILE A 14 0.16 -24.71 -2.88
N ASP A 15 -1.09 -24.26 -2.89
CA ASP A 15 -1.86 -24.07 -4.12
C ASP A 15 -1.58 -22.66 -4.70
N ILE A 16 -2.27 -22.29 -5.79
CA ILE A 16 -2.18 -20.96 -6.40
C ILE A 16 -2.50 -19.89 -5.36
N ARG A 17 -1.52 -19.01 -5.11
CA ARG A 17 -1.60 -17.91 -4.14
C ARG A 17 -2.12 -16.66 -4.82
N LEU A 18 -2.84 -15.81 -4.08
CA LEU A 18 -3.33 -14.53 -4.61
C LEU A 18 -2.16 -13.61 -5.00
N TRP A 19 -1.10 -13.62 -4.21
CA TRP A 19 0.11 -12.86 -4.48
C TRP A 19 1.36 -13.64 -4.06
N GLU A 20 2.41 -13.57 -4.87
CA GLU A 20 3.62 -14.34 -4.61
C GLU A 20 4.43 -13.77 -3.46
N VAL A 21 5.01 -14.68 -2.68
CA VAL A 21 5.92 -14.37 -1.60
C VAL A 21 7.30 -14.06 -2.16
N GLN A 22 7.76 -12.82 -1.95
CA GLN A 22 9.12 -12.41 -2.25
C GLN A 22 10.13 -13.04 -1.26
N GLN A 23 11.18 -13.66 -1.81
CA GLN A 23 12.20 -14.38 -1.03
C GLN A 23 12.90 -13.48 0.00
N GLU A 24 13.11 -12.20 -0.35
CA GLU A 24 13.76 -11.19 0.50
C GLU A 24 13.02 -10.97 1.83
N HIS A 25 11.71 -11.24 1.87
CA HIS A 25 10.90 -11.11 3.07
C HIS A 25 10.95 -12.35 3.99
N ILE A 26 11.59 -13.44 3.58
CA ILE A 26 11.68 -14.67 4.37
C ILE A 26 12.82 -14.60 5.39
N GLU A 27 13.98 -14.03 5.02
CA GLU A 27 15.15 -13.94 5.91
C GLU A 27 14.85 -13.26 7.27
N PRO A 28 14.14 -12.11 7.32
CA PRO A 28 13.75 -11.51 8.60
C PRO A 28 12.85 -12.43 9.44
N ILE A 29 12.00 -13.24 8.80
CA ILE A 29 11.10 -14.18 9.46
C ILE A 29 11.87 -15.38 10.00
N VAL A 30 12.85 -15.90 9.26
CA VAL A 30 13.78 -16.93 9.73
C VAL A 30 14.54 -16.44 10.97
N ALA A 31 15.08 -15.23 10.93
CA ALA A 31 15.80 -14.64 12.07
C ALA A 31 14.89 -14.50 13.30
N SER A 32 13.66 -14.00 13.10
CA SER A 32 12.65 -13.88 14.16
C SER A 32 12.31 -15.26 14.77
N ILE A 33 12.01 -16.26 13.94
CA ILE A 33 11.69 -17.62 14.41
C ILE A 33 12.85 -18.24 15.20
N LYS A 34 14.11 -18.00 14.81
CA LYS A 34 15.28 -18.47 15.59
C LYS A 34 15.35 -17.83 16.98
N GLN A 35 14.94 -16.57 17.11
CA GLN A 35 15.08 -15.81 18.35
C GLN A 35 13.92 -16.05 19.33
N VAL A 36 12.68 -16.01 18.83
CA VAL A 36 11.47 -16.01 19.68
C VAL A 36 10.52 -17.17 19.38
N GLY A 37 10.84 -18.03 18.40
CA GLY A 37 9.96 -19.10 17.95
C GLY A 37 8.83 -18.60 17.04
N LEU A 38 7.92 -19.51 16.68
CA LEU A 38 6.73 -19.15 15.90
C LEU A 38 5.65 -18.60 16.82
N ILE A 39 5.39 -17.29 16.70
CA ILE A 39 4.36 -16.60 17.50
C ILE A 39 2.96 -16.95 16.98
N ASN A 40 2.77 -16.93 15.66
CA ASN A 40 1.48 -17.17 15.02
C ASN A 40 1.55 -18.47 14.20
N PRO A 41 0.71 -19.48 14.47
CA PRO A 41 0.60 -20.69 13.65
C PRO A 41 0.18 -20.39 12.21
N ILE A 42 0.56 -21.26 11.26
CA ILE A 42 0.01 -21.20 9.90
C ILE A 42 -1.45 -21.63 9.88
N THR A 43 -2.15 -21.39 8.79
CA THR A 43 -3.53 -21.88 8.60
C THR A 43 -3.60 -22.82 7.41
N VAL A 44 -4.25 -23.97 7.58
CA VAL A 44 -4.50 -24.94 6.51
C VAL A 44 -5.97 -25.35 6.42
N LEU A 45 -6.41 -25.67 5.21
CA LEU A 45 -7.66 -26.36 4.91
C LEU A 45 -7.35 -27.86 4.81
N GLU A 46 -8.10 -28.67 5.53
CA GLU A 46 -8.07 -30.13 5.45
C GLU A 46 -9.23 -30.62 4.59
N ASP A 47 -8.90 -31.43 3.59
CA ASP A 47 -9.85 -32.13 2.73
C ASP A 47 -9.38 -33.58 2.55
N ASN A 48 -10.08 -34.52 3.17
CA ASN A 48 -9.82 -35.96 3.07
C ASN A 48 -8.36 -36.36 3.42
N GLY A 49 -7.79 -35.74 4.44
CA GLY A 49 -6.42 -35.99 4.91
C GLY A 49 -5.32 -35.25 4.15
N GLU A 50 -5.67 -34.44 3.17
CA GLU A 50 -4.75 -33.52 2.50
C GLU A 50 -4.85 -32.11 3.11
N TYR A 51 -3.71 -31.43 3.28
CA TYR A 51 -3.66 -30.09 3.85
C TYR A 51 -3.23 -29.07 2.81
N THR A 52 -4.09 -28.08 2.54
CA THR A 52 -3.78 -26.95 1.65
C THR A 52 -3.52 -25.71 2.47
N LEU A 53 -2.40 -25.03 2.22
CA LEU A 53 -2.05 -23.79 2.89
C LEU A 53 -3.05 -22.68 2.57
N VAL A 54 -3.62 -22.07 3.60
CA VAL A 54 -4.49 -20.90 3.50
C VAL A 54 -3.68 -19.65 3.81
N THR A 55 -2.99 -19.61 4.95
CA THR A 55 -2.21 -18.44 5.38
C THR A 55 -0.89 -18.81 6.04
N GLY A 56 0.07 -17.88 6.01
CA GLY A 56 1.36 -18.06 6.67
C GLY A 56 2.46 -18.66 5.80
N GLU A 57 2.41 -18.43 4.49
CA GLU A 57 3.41 -18.97 3.55
C GLU A 57 4.85 -18.55 3.87
N HIS A 58 5.08 -17.29 4.26
CA HIS A 58 6.43 -16.86 4.68
C HIS A 58 6.95 -17.69 5.86
N ARG A 59 6.05 -18.03 6.80
CA ARG A 59 6.38 -18.82 8.00
C ARG A 59 6.65 -20.28 7.63
N LEU A 60 5.85 -20.85 6.73
CA LEU A 60 6.07 -22.19 6.18
C LEU A 60 7.43 -22.29 5.48
N ARG A 61 7.74 -21.35 4.58
CA ARG A 61 9.03 -21.31 3.86
C ARG A 61 10.21 -21.08 4.81
N ALA A 62 10.05 -20.23 5.82
CA ALA A 62 11.08 -20.05 6.86
C ALA A 62 11.35 -21.35 7.64
N TYR A 63 10.31 -22.11 7.99
CA TYR A 63 10.45 -23.42 8.62
C TYR A 63 11.15 -24.45 7.71
N MET A 64 10.84 -24.44 6.41
CA MET A 64 11.55 -25.25 5.42
C MET A 64 13.04 -24.89 5.36
N GLN A 65 13.38 -23.59 5.31
CA GLN A 65 14.77 -23.12 5.33
C GLN A 65 15.51 -23.47 6.62
N LEU A 66 14.79 -23.55 7.74
CA LEU A 66 15.31 -24.01 9.03
C LEU A 66 15.40 -25.54 9.16
N ASN A 67 15.07 -26.30 8.11
CA ASN A 67 15.02 -27.77 8.10
C ASN A 67 14.17 -28.34 9.24
N LYS A 68 13.03 -27.71 9.55
CA LYS A 68 12.06 -28.23 10.52
C LYS A 68 11.22 -29.33 9.87
N GLU A 69 10.83 -30.34 10.65
CA GLU A 69 10.00 -31.44 10.16
C GLU A 69 8.50 -31.13 10.27
N THR A 70 8.12 -30.41 11.32
CA THR A 70 6.73 -30.02 11.60
C THR A 70 6.60 -28.52 11.80
N ILE A 71 5.37 -28.02 11.62
CA ILE A 71 5.00 -26.64 11.89
C ILE A 71 3.64 -26.58 12.62
N PRO A 72 3.49 -25.72 13.65
CA PRO A 72 2.19 -25.46 14.27
C PRO A 72 1.20 -24.88 13.27
N ALA A 73 0.02 -25.48 13.17
CA ALA A 73 -1.03 -25.07 12.25
C ALA A 73 -2.42 -25.03 12.91
N HIS A 74 -3.23 -24.05 12.49
CA HIS A 74 -4.68 -24.07 12.63
C HIS A 74 -5.28 -24.86 11.46
N ILE A 75 -6.11 -25.86 11.78
CA ILE A 75 -6.74 -26.73 10.79
C ILE A 75 -8.22 -26.37 10.68
N PHE A 76 -8.65 -26.05 9.46
CA PHE A 76 -10.06 -25.95 9.09
C PHE A 76 -10.44 -27.17 8.30
N VAL A 77 -11.49 -27.88 8.72
CA VAL A 77 -12.03 -29.01 7.97
C VAL A 77 -12.98 -28.44 6.92
N ARG A 78 -12.94 -29.00 5.71
CA ARG A 78 -13.89 -28.69 4.64
C ARG A 78 -15.34 -28.71 5.15
N GLU A 79 -16.08 -27.63 4.88
CA GLU A 79 -17.45 -27.47 5.37
C GLU A 79 -18.50 -27.69 4.28
N TYR A 80 -18.16 -27.49 3.00
CA TYR A 80 -19.11 -27.56 1.90
C TYR A 80 -18.84 -28.74 0.95
N GLU A 81 -19.90 -29.25 0.36
CA GLU A 81 -19.79 -30.19 -0.77
C GLU A 81 -19.15 -29.51 -1.98
N ASP A 82 -19.44 -28.23 -2.23
CA ASP A 82 -18.76 -27.44 -3.26
C ASP A 82 -17.44 -26.84 -2.71
N ILE A 83 -16.32 -27.38 -3.19
CA ILE A 83 -14.97 -26.94 -2.79
C ILE A 83 -14.72 -25.46 -3.09
N GLU A 84 -15.43 -24.85 -4.06
CA GLU A 84 -15.26 -23.44 -4.39
C GLU A 84 -15.74 -22.51 -3.28
N LEU A 85 -16.69 -22.96 -2.43
CA LEU A 85 -17.11 -22.21 -1.25
C LEU A 85 -16.06 -22.26 -0.14
N ASP A 86 -15.44 -23.41 0.08
CA ASP A 86 -14.32 -23.52 1.02
C ASP A 86 -13.10 -22.70 0.54
N LYS A 87 -12.81 -22.71 -0.76
CA LYS A 87 -11.79 -21.83 -1.35
C LYS A 87 -12.13 -20.34 -1.17
N ALA A 88 -13.39 -19.94 -1.34
CA ALA A 88 -13.81 -18.58 -1.05
C ALA A 88 -13.59 -18.20 0.42
N LYS A 89 -13.86 -19.11 1.38
CA LYS A 89 -13.51 -18.89 2.79
C LYS A 89 -12.01 -18.75 3.00
N CYS A 90 -11.21 -19.54 2.29
CA CYS A 90 -9.76 -19.45 2.34
C CYS A 90 -9.27 -18.08 1.85
N VAL A 91 -9.80 -17.57 0.73
CA VAL A 91 -9.51 -16.23 0.21
C VAL A 91 -9.84 -15.14 1.23
N LEU A 92 -11.02 -15.19 1.86
CA LEU A 92 -11.38 -14.20 2.89
C LEU A 92 -10.37 -14.19 4.04
N ARG A 93 -9.98 -15.37 4.54
CA ARG A 93 -9.01 -15.50 5.64
C ARG A 93 -7.61 -15.01 5.25
N GLU A 94 -7.15 -15.38 4.06
CA GLU A 94 -5.86 -14.95 3.54
C GLU A 94 -5.78 -13.43 3.42
N VAL A 95 -6.79 -12.81 2.80
CA VAL A 95 -6.83 -11.36 2.62
C VAL A 95 -6.96 -10.64 3.96
N ASP A 96 -7.83 -11.11 4.86
CA ASP A 96 -8.01 -10.51 6.19
C ASP A 96 -6.71 -10.54 7.00
N GLU A 97 -5.95 -11.67 6.99
CA GLU A 97 -4.63 -11.72 7.66
C GLU A 97 -3.63 -10.76 7.02
N ASN A 98 -3.53 -10.75 5.68
CA ASN A 98 -2.53 -9.95 4.97
C ASN A 98 -2.76 -8.46 5.13
N ILE A 99 -4.00 -7.98 4.96
CA ILE A 99 -4.34 -6.56 5.06
C ILE A 99 -4.12 -6.04 6.49
N ILE A 100 -4.51 -6.80 7.51
CA ILE A 100 -4.28 -6.40 8.91
C ILE A 100 -2.77 -6.31 9.21
N ARG A 101 -1.96 -7.21 8.63
CA ARG A 101 -0.52 -7.27 8.87
C ARG A 101 0.26 -6.20 8.11
N ARG A 102 -0.14 -5.88 6.87
CA ARG A 102 0.62 -5.02 5.95
C ARG A 102 -0.34 -4.36 4.95
N SER A 103 -0.61 -3.06 5.12
CA SER A 103 -1.11 -2.23 4.02
C SER A 103 0.09 -1.83 3.16
N SER A 104 0.21 -2.45 1.99
CA SER A 104 1.10 -1.96 0.94
C SER A 104 0.31 -0.98 0.09
N ASP A 105 0.71 0.28 0.01
CA ASP A 105 0.12 1.29 -0.91
C ASP A 105 0.51 0.95 -2.38
N ARG A 106 0.08 -0.22 -2.83
CA ARG A 106 0.47 -0.96 -4.04
C ARG A 106 -0.75 -1.61 -4.70
N PHE A 107 -0.58 -2.10 -5.93
CA PHE A 107 -1.64 -2.81 -6.65
C PHE A 107 -2.07 -4.08 -5.93
N GLU A 108 -1.15 -4.83 -5.31
CA GLU A 108 -1.40 -6.02 -4.49
C GLU A 108 -2.58 -5.85 -3.53
N GLU A 109 -2.63 -4.75 -2.77
CA GLU A 109 -3.70 -4.46 -1.81
C GLU A 109 -5.06 -4.32 -2.52
N GLY A 110 -5.08 -3.64 -3.67
CA GLY A 110 -6.27 -3.50 -4.50
C GLY A 110 -6.77 -4.84 -5.05
N TYR A 111 -5.85 -5.65 -5.57
CA TYR A 111 -6.16 -6.97 -6.10
C TYR A 111 -6.70 -7.91 -5.00
N MET A 112 -6.06 -7.95 -3.83
CA MET A 112 -6.52 -8.73 -2.69
C MET A 112 -7.92 -8.33 -2.23
N LEU A 113 -8.20 -7.02 -2.12
CA LEU A 113 -9.54 -6.52 -1.78
C LEU A 113 -10.60 -6.87 -2.85
N TYR A 114 -10.23 -6.86 -4.13
CA TYR A 114 -11.10 -7.29 -5.20
C TYR A 114 -11.42 -8.78 -5.12
N GLN A 115 -10.42 -9.64 -4.90
CA GLN A 115 -10.61 -11.08 -4.73
C GLN A 115 -11.45 -11.40 -3.48
N ARG A 116 -11.24 -10.66 -2.39
CA ARG A 116 -12.09 -10.71 -1.20
C ARG A 116 -13.55 -10.39 -1.53
N LYS A 117 -13.82 -9.37 -2.35
CA LYS A 117 -15.18 -9.00 -2.78
C LYS A 117 -15.86 -10.13 -3.56
N ILE A 118 -15.14 -10.77 -4.48
CA ILE A 118 -15.65 -11.92 -5.23
C ILE A 118 -15.97 -13.09 -4.27
N ALA A 119 -15.03 -13.44 -3.40
CA ALA A 119 -15.21 -14.52 -2.43
C ALA A 119 -16.38 -14.27 -1.48
N TYR A 120 -16.53 -13.02 -1.00
CA TYR A 120 -17.67 -12.61 -0.18
C TYR A 120 -19.00 -12.80 -0.90
N GLY A 121 -19.09 -12.38 -2.16
CA GLY A 121 -20.29 -12.56 -2.98
C GLY A 121 -20.64 -14.03 -3.22
N LYS A 122 -19.64 -14.90 -3.44
CA LYS A 122 -19.85 -16.36 -3.58
C LYS A 122 -20.45 -16.99 -2.32
N LEU A 123 -20.00 -16.56 -1.14
CA LEU A 123 -20.45 -17.09 0.14
C LEU A 123 -21.79 -16.52 0.62
N ASN A 124 -22.18 -15.36 0.10
CA ASN A 124 -23.38 -14.65 0.52
C ASN A 124 -24.21 -14.22 -0.72
N PRO A 125 -24.67 -15.17 -1.56
CA PRO A 125 -25.37 -14.86 -2.80
C PRO A 125 -26.69 -14.09 -2.61
N GLU A 126 -27.30 -14.19 -1.43
CA GLU A 126 -28.51 -13.46 -1.04
C GLU A 126 -28.27 -11.99 -0.68
N ILE A 127 -27.02 -11.60 -0.41
CA ILE A 127 -26.64 -10.22 -0.07
C ILE A 127 -26.43 -9.44 -1.36
N THR A 128 -27.52 -8.90 -1.89
CA THR A 128 -27.52 -7.99 -3.04
C THR A 128 -27.80 -6.55 -2.59
N ASP A 129 -27.39 -5.56 -3.38
CA ASP A 129 -27.69 -4.15 -3.11
C ASP A 129 -29.22 -3.89 -3.04
N GLU A 130 -30.02 -4.62 -3.82
CA GLU A 130 -31.50 -4.58 -3.74
C GLU A 130 -32.03 -5.14 -2.41
N ASN A 131 -31.51 -6.28 -1.94
CA ASN A 131 -31.97 -6.93 -0.71
C ASN A 131 -31.57 -6.15 0.55
N LEU A 132 -30.40 -5.50 0.54
CA LEU A 132 -29.95 -4.63 1.63
C LEU A 132 -30.85 -3.39 1.80
N ASN A 133 -31.27 -2.77 0.69
CA ASN A 133 -32.17 -1.61 0.69
C ASN A 133 -33.60 -1.97 1.14
N ASN A 134 -34.08 -3.17 0.82
CA ASN A 134 -35.40 -3.66 1.23
C ASN A 134 -35.46 -4.01 2.73
N ASN A 135 -34.38 -4.57 3.29
CA ASN A 135 -34.31 -4.92 4.71
C ASN A 135 -34.20 -3.70 5.64
N GLN A 136 -33.64 -2.56 5.18
CA GLN A 136 -33.64 -1.31 5.97
C GLN A 136 -35.05 -0.70 6.14
N ARG A 137 -36.01 -1.05 5.27
CA ARG A 137 -37.39 -0.53 5.30
C ARG A 137 -38.36 -1.33 6.18
N LEU A 138 -38.00 -2.57 6.50
CA LEU A 138 -38.80 -3.47 7.32
C LEU A 138 -38.16 -3.52 8.71
N GLY A 139 -38.64 -2.69 9.64
CA GLY A 139 -38.20 -2.70 11.03
C GLY A 139 -38.44 -4.05 11.69
N ALA A 140 -37.49 -4.97 11.54
CA ALA A 140 -37.60 -6.35 11.99
C ALA A 140 -36.66 -6.62 13.15
N ASP A 141 -37.26 -7.07 14.25
CA ASP A 141 -36.63 -7.56 15.46
C ASP A 141 -35.63 -8.70 15.21
N THR A 142 -34.44 -8.61 15.83
CA THR A 142 -33.62 -9.72 16.35
C THR A 142 -33.08 -10.82 15.43
N LYS A 143 -32.95 -10.60 14.11
CA LYS A 143 -31.98 -11.35 13.30
C LYS A 143 -30.86 -10.41 12.86
N GLU A 144 -29.60 -10.80 13.10
CA GLU A 144 -28.44 -10.05 12.59
C GLU A 144 -28.64 -9.79 11.10
N ILE A 145 -28.78 -8.52 10.74
CA ILE A 145 -28.86 -8.10 9.35
C ILE A 145 -27.53 -8.52 8.70
N PRO A 146 -27.55 -9.31 7.62
CA PRO A 146 -26.33 -9.70 6.94
C PRO A 146 -25.57 -8.44 6.49
N LYS A 147 -24.29 -8.34 6.86
CA LYS A 147 -23.47 -7.17 6.56
C LYS A 147 -23.20 -7.10 5.06
N SER A 148 -23.14 -5.89 4.51
CA SER A 148 -22.61 -5.74 3.15
C SER A 148 -21.12 -6.09 3.11
N PHE A 149 -20.58 -6.43 1.93
CA PHE A 149 -19.13 -6.58 1.75
C PHE A 149 -18.36 -5.39 2.32
N MET A 150 -18.87 -4.17 2.10
CA MET A 150 -18.24 -2.95 2.58
C MET A 150 -18.19 -2.90 4.11
N GLN A 151 -19.31 -3.15 4.77
CA GLN A 151 -19.39 -3.15 6.23
C GLN A 151 -18.50 -4.22 6.86
N ASP A 152 -18.55 -5.46 6.34
CA ASP A 152 -17.71 -6.56 6.83
C ASP A 152 -16.21 -6.25 6.66
N THR A 153 -15.82 -5.70 5.50
CA THR A 153 -14.42 -5.32 5.23
C THR A 153 -13.95 -4.21 6.17
N MET A 154 -14.75 -3.16 6.36
CA MET A 154 -14.40 -2.05 7.24
C MET A 154 -14.19 -2.49 8.68
N GLU A 155 -15.07 -3.33 9.22
CA GLU A 155 -14.97 -3.81 10.60
C GLU A 155 -13.74 -4.69 10.84
N LYS A 156 -13.41 -5.56 9.88
CA LYS A 156 -12.28 -6.48 10.02
C LYS A 156 -10.93 -5.81 9.77
N THR A 157 -10.87 -4.89 8.81
CA THR A 157 -9.60 -4.27 8.37
C THR A 157 -9.34 -2.91 9.00
N GLY A 158 -10.38 -2.22 9.50
CA GLY A 158 -10.30 -0.82 9.96
C GLY A 158 -10.13 0.20 8.83
N ILE A 159 -10.13 -0.22 7.56
CA ILE A 159 -9.96 0.67 6.41
C ILE A 159 -11.28 1.43 6.14
N LYS A 160 -11.16 2.69 5.75
CA LYS A 160 -12.32 3.52 5.38
C LYS A 160 -12.97 3.06 4.08
N GLU A 161 -14.29 3.17 4.00
CA GLU A 161 -15.09 2.81 2.82
C GLU A 161 -14.54 3.39 1.50
N ARG A 162 -14.19 4.68 1.48
CA ARG A 162 -13.64 5.35 0.29
C ARG A 162 -12.37 4.64 -0.21
N THR A 163 -11.48 4.27 0.70
CA THR A 163 -10.23 3.60 0.36
C THR A 163 -10.49 2.19 -0.15
N ILE A 164 -11.39 1.43 0.49
CA ILE A 164 -11.79 0.10 0.03
C ILE A 164 -12.35 0.18 -1.39
N ASN A 165 -13.27 1.11 -1.65
CA ASN A 165 -13.84 1.30 -2.99
C ASN A 165 -12.78 1.64 -4.05
N GLU A 166 -11.88 2.58 -3.75
CA GLU A 166 -10.78 2.95 -4.66
C GLU A 166 -9.88 1.75 -4.97
N ARG A 167 -9.48 1.00 -3.93
CA ARG A 167 -8.61 -0.17 -4.05
C ARG A 167 -9.25 -1.31 -4.83
N VAL A 168 -10.51 -1.63 -4.53
CA VAL A 168 -11.28 -2.64 -5.27
C VAL A 168 -11.40 -2.25 -6.74
N GLN A 169 -11.64 -0.97 -7.06
CA GLN A 169 -11.68 -0.50 -8.44
C GLN A 169 -10.34 -0.76 -9.14
N ILE A 170 -9.22 -0.38 -8.51
CA ILE A 170 -7.87 -0.62 -9.05
C ILE A 170 -7.64 -2.11 -9.31
N GLY A 171 -7.88 -2.97 -8.32
CA GLY A 171 -7.69 -4.42 -8.44
C GLY A 171 -8.57 -5.10 -9.49
N SER A 172 -9.70 -4.47 -9.83
CA SER A 172 -10.65 -5.00 -10.84
C SER A 172 -10.42 -4.50 -12.27
N ARG A 173 -9.71 -3.38 -12.43
CA ARG A 173 -9.60 -2.64 -13.70
C ARG A 173 -8.22 -2.64 -14.33
N ILE A 174 -7.23 -3.26 -13.68
CA ILE A 174 -5.91 -3.56 -14.24
C ILE A 174 -5.80 -5.08 -14.25
N ASN A 175 -5.28 -5.66 -15.34
CA ASN A 175 -5.05 -7.11 -15.36
C ASN A 175 -4.00 -7.49 -14.32
N GLU A 176 -4.12 -8.70 -13.76
CA GLU A 176 -3.22 -9.17 -12.71
C GLU A 176 -1.74 -9.12 -13.14
N GLU A 177 -1.44 -9.56 -14.37
CA GLU A 177 -0.08 -9.54 -14.92
C GLU A 177 0.50 -8.12 -14.98
N ASP A 178 -0.28 -7.17 -15.49
CA ASP A 178 0.12 -5.76 -15.59
C ASP A 178 0.28 -5.14 -14.20
N GLY A 179 -0.62 -5.46 -13.27
CA GLY A 179 -0.56 -5.01 -11.89
C GLY A 179 0.64 -5.56 -11.12
N ARG A 180 1.05 -6.82 -11.37
CA ARG A 180 2.31 -7.38 -10.84
C ARG A 180 3.51 -6.58 -11.33
N ARG A 181 3.59 -6.32 -12.64
CA ARG A 181 4.63 -5.47 -13.22
C ARG A 181 4.62 -4.06 -12.62
N ALA A 182 3.44 -3.49 -12.40
CA ALA A 182 3.32 -2.17 -11.76
C ALA A 182 3.89 -2.15 -10.33
N ASP A 183 3.69 -3.22 -9.55
CA ASP A 183 4.25 -3.34 -8.20
C ASP A 183 5.77 -3.54 -8.21
N ASP A 184 6.29 -4.35 -9.12
CA ASP A 184 7.75 -4.55 -9.32
C ASP A 184 8.43 -3.25 -9.75
N LEU A 185 7.73 -2.43 -10.53
CA LEU A 185 8.19 -1.12 -10.95
C LEU A 185 8.04 -0.05 -9.87
N ASP A 186 7.42 -0.33 -8.71
CA ASP A 186 7.01 0.67 -7.72
C ASP A 186 6.18 1.82 -8.32
N VAL A 187 5.18 1.50 -9.14
CA VAL A 187 4.23 2.49 -9.68
C VAL A 187 3.41 3.08 -8.54
N SER A 188 3.43 4.41 -8.42
CA SER A 188 2.70 5.08 -7.34
C SER A 188 1.19 4.89 -7.45
N MET A 189 0.52 4.83 -6.30
CA MET A 189 -0.93 4.75 -6.22
C MET A 189 -1.67 5.89 -6.94
N VAL A 190 -1.06 7.08 -6.99
CA VAL A 190 -1.60 8.23 -7.72
C VAL A 190 -1.73 7.93 -9.22
N ILE A 191 -0.74 7.24 -9.79
CA ILE A 191 -0.76 6.82 -11.20
C ILE A 191 -1.82 5.73 -11.38
N LEU A 192 -1.80 4.66 -10.57
CA LEU A 192 -2.76 3.56 -10.65
C LEU A 192 -4.21 4.07 -10.63
N ARG A 193 -4.54 4.96 -9.69
CA ARG A 193 -5.87 5.59 -9.59
C ARG A 193 -6.23 6.43 -10.82
N THR A 194 -5.25 6.99 -11.52
CA THR A 194 -5.49 7.88 -12.66
C THR A 194 -5.71 7.10 -13.94
N ILE A 195 -4.96 6.00 -14.13
CA ILE A 195 -5.04 5.17 -15.36
C ILE A 195 -6.28 4.27 -15.39
N ILE A 196 -6.91 3.99 -14.24
CA ILE A 196 -8.15 3.17 -14.17
C ILE A 196 -9.45 3.95 -14.41
N ARG A 197 -9.35 5.21 -14.83
CA ARG A 197 -10.52 6.07 -15.05
C ARG A 197 -11.10 5.78 -16.42
N GLY A 198 -12.39 5.43 -16.46
CA GLY A 198 -13.13 5.17 -17.69
C GLY A 198 -14.42 4.41 -17.40
N GLU A 199 -15.34 4.41 -18.37
CA GLU A 199 -16.61 3.69 -18.27
C GLU A 199 -16.44 2.23 -18.73
N ASP A 200 -15.81 2.02 -19.90
CA ASP A 200 -15.52 0.68 -20.42
C ASP A 200 -14.34 0.05 -19.68
N THR A 201 -14.58 -1.11 -19.06
CA THR A 201 -13.56 -1.78 -18.25
C THR A 201 -12.47 -2.45 -19.09
N GLU A 202 -12.80 -2.94 -20.27
CA GLU A 202 -11.83 -3.61 -21.14
C GLU A 202 -10.92 -2.59 -21.83
N GLU A 203 -11.47 -1.45 -22.27
CA GLU A 203 -10.64 -0.35 -22.77
C GLU A 203 -9.74 0.23 -21.67
N VAL A 204 -10.23 0.33 -20.42
CA VAL A 204 -9.41 0.76 -19.29
C VAL A 204 -8.26 -0.22 -19.01
N LYS A 205 -8.50 -1.53 -19.07
CA LYS A 205 -7.44 -2.54 -18.90
C LYS A 205 -6.37 -2.38 -19.98
N GLU A 206 -6.76 -2.26 -21.24
CA GLU A 206 -5.82 -2.08 -22.35
C GLU A 206 -5.05 -0.75 -22.22
N GLY A 207 -5.72 0.34 -21.86
CA GLY A 207 -5.07 1.62 -21.59
C GLY A 207 -4.08 1.53 -20.41
N SER A 208 -4.46 0.84 -19.33
CA SER A 208 -3.60 0.65 -18.15
C SER A 208 -2.32 -0.12 -18.47
N LYS A 209 -2.41 -1.14 -19.33
CA LYS A 209 -1.27 -1.88 -19.84
C LYS A 209 -0.31 -0.98 -20.60
N ILE A 210 -0.81 -0.15 -21.53
CA ILE A 210 0.02 0.80 -22.29
C ILE A 210 0.72 1.79 -21.36
N HIS A 211 0.03 2.27 -20.33
CA HIS A 211 0.64 3.13 -19.32
C HIS A 211 1.79 2.43 -18.59
N ILE A 212 1.58 1.19 -18.13
CA ILE A 212 2.58 0.40 -17.41
C ILE A 212 3.78 0.07 -18.31
N ASP A 213 3.55 -0.35 -19.55
CA ASP A 213 4.60 -0.60 -20.55
C ASP A 213 5.45 0.67 -20.78
N THR A 214 4.80 1.84 -20.86
CA THR A 214 5.51 3.12 -21.02
C THR A 214 6.36 3.45 -19.79
N ILE A 215 5.85 3.21 -18.58
CA ILE A 215 6.60 3.43 -17.34
C ILE A 215 7.80 2.49 -17.25
N GLU A 216 7.64 1.23 -17.67
CA GLU A 216 8.70 0.22 -17.71
C GLU A 216 9.84 0.67 -18.63
N GLU A 217 9.53 1.13 -19.84
CA GLU A 217 10.52 1.67 -20.77
C GLU A 217 11.27 2.90 -20.20
N LEU A 218 10.58 3.75 -19.43
CA LEU A 218 11.18 4.92 -18.77
C LEU A 218 12.13 4.57 -17.63
N VAL A 219 12.15 3.33 -17.10
CA VAL A 219 13.04 2.94 -15.98
C VAL A 219 14.49 3.28 -16.27
N SER A 220 14.95 3.03 -17.50
CA SER A 220 16.33 3.30 -17.94
C SER A 220 16.71 4.79 -17.95
N SER A 221 15.72 5.68 -17.98
CA SER A 221 15.92 7.13 -18.12
C SER A 221 16.01 7.86 -16.78
N PHE A 222 15.71 7.21 -15.65
CA PHE A 222 15.66 7.86 -14.34
C PHE A 222 16.52 7.14 -13.31
N ASP A 223 17.16 7.92 -12.44
CA ASP A 223 18.00 7.42 -11.33
C ASP A 223 17.20 6.88 -10.13
N SER A 224 15.90 7.15 -10.09
CA SER A 224 15.03 6.82 -8.96
C SER A 224 13.57 6.70 -9.39
N THR A 225 12.87 5.75 -8.77
CA THR A 225 11.41 5.53 -8.94
C THR A 225 10.60 6.76 -8.58
N LYS A 226 11.04 7.54 -7.59
CA LYS A 226 10.40 8.81 -7.20
C LYS A 226 10.42 9.83 -8.34
N LYS A 227 11.58 10.05 -9.01
CA LYS A 227 11.67 10.99 -10.13
C LYS A 227 10.87 10.51 -11.32
N ARG A 228 10.96 9.21 -11.68
CA ARG A 228 10.17 8.60 -12.77
C ARG A 228 8.67 8.78 -12.54
N ASN A 229 8.16 8.43 -11.36
CA ASN A 229 6.74 8.58 -11.02
C ASN A 229 6.31 10.06 -11.04
N GLY A 230 7.13 10.95 -10.49
CA GLY A 230 6.87 12.39 -10.51
C GLY A 230 6.82 12.97 -11.92
N PHE A 231 7.74 12.56 -12.80
CA PHE A 231 7.72 12.91 -14.21
C PHE A 231 6.45 12.40 -14.90
N TYR A 232 6.12 11.12 -14.74
CA TYR A 232 4.96 10.52 -15.39
C TYR A 232 3.63 11.18 -14.99
N ILE A 233 3.48 11.51 -13.70
CA ILE A 233 2.32 12.27 -13.21
C ILE A 233 2.23 13.64 -13.90
N LYS A 234 3.35 14.37 -14.00
CA LYS A 234 3.39 15.66 -14.71
C LYS A 234 3.02 15.51 -16.19
N CYS A 235 3.46 14.45 -16.85
CA CYS A 235 3.09 14.18 -18.25
C CYS A 235 1.59 13.95 -18.41
N ILE A 236 0.97 13.13 -17.53
CA ILE A 236 -0.48 12.94 -17.53
C ILE A 236 -1.21 14.28 -17.35
N ASP A 237 -0.79 15.09 -16.38
CA ASP A 237 -1.46 16.37 -16.09
C ASP A 237 -1.29 17.38 -17.24
N LYS A 238 -0.06 17.50 -17.81
CA LYS A 238 0.21 18.33 -19.00
C LYS A 238 -0.71 17.91 -20.15
N PHE A 239 -0.76 16.62 -20.45
CA PHE A 239 -1.53 16.11 -21.58
C PHE A 239 -3.06 16.22 -21.36
N ARG A 240 -3.54 16.04 -20.13
CA ARG A 240 -4.96 16.30 -19.77
C ARG A 240 -5.32 17.77 -19.92
N ASN A 241 -4.40 18.70 -19.72
CA ASN A 241 -4.65 20.13 -19.97
C ASN A 241 -4.71 20.45 -21.47
N GLU A 242 -3.94 19.74 -22.30
CA GLU A 242 -3.95 19.91 -23.76
C GLU A 242 -5.22 19.35 -24.41
N LYS A 243 -5.66 18.15 -24.02
CA LYS A 243 -6.82 17.46 -24.61
C LYS A 243 -8.15 17.74 -23.89
N GLY A 244 -8.09 18.15 -22.62
CA GLY A 244 -9.24 18.32 -21.73
C GLY A 244 -9.35 17.22 -20.67
N HIS A 245 -9.79 17.61 -19.46
CA HIS A 245 -9.72 16.76 -18.26
C HIS A 245 -10.55 15.47 -18.29
N GLN A 246 -11.52 15.36 -19.20
CA GLN A 246 -12.38 14.18 -19.38
C GLN A 246 -11.89 13.26 -20.51
N TYR A 247 -10.94 13.69 -21.34
CA TYR A 247 -10.54 12.94 -22.53
C TYR A 247 -10.00 11.54 -22.20
N ASN A 248 -9.19 11.43 -21.13
CA ASN A 248 -8.66 10.14 -20.65
C ASN A 248 -9.73 9.20 -20.04
N ILE A 249 -10.92 9.72 -19.71
CA ILE A 249 -12.04 8.93 -19.19
C ILE A 249 -12.85 8.35 -20.35
N VAL A 250 -13.03 9.15 -21.41
CA VAL A 250 -13.81 8.78 -22.59
C VAL A 250 -13.01 7.89 -23.54
N ASN A 251 -11.70 8.13 -23.68
CA ASN A 251 -10.84 7.43 -24.63
C ASN A 251 -9.56 6.92 -23.94
N PRO A 252 -9.63 5.96 -23.01
CA PRO A 252 -8.48 5.54 -22.20
C PRO A 252 -7.33 4.96 -23.03
N VAL A 253 -7.62 4.16 -24.06
CA VAL A 253 -6.60 3.55 -24.94
C VAL A 253 -5.94 4.59 -25.85
N GLU A 254 -6.73 5.47 -26.47
CA GLU A 254 -6.21 6.53 -27.33
C GLU A 254 -5.35 7.50 -26.52
N PHE A 255 -5.82 7.91 -25.34
CA PHE A 255 -5.08 8.76 -24.42
C PHE A 255 -3.73 8.15 -24.03
N ALA A 256 -3.67 6.86 -23.69
CA ALA A 256 -2.43 6.19 -23.32
C ALA A 256 -1.41 6.15 -24.48
N ASN A 257 -1.87 5.85 -25.70
CA ASN A 257 -1.02 5.82 -26.88
C ASN A 257 -0.49 7.21 -27.25
N GLU A 258 -1.36 8.22 -27.30
CA GLU A 258 -0.94 9.58 -27.63
C GLU A 258 -0.02 10.15 -26.55
N LEU A 259 -0.29 9.87 -25.27
CA LEU A 259 0.59 10.25 -24.16
C LEU A 259 1.97 9.62 -24.32
N LYS A 260 2.04 8.33 -24.68
CA LYS A 260 3.31 7.64 -24.94
C LYS A 260 4.10 8.36 -26.04
N SER A 261 3.48 8.68 -27.17
CA SER A 261 4.13 9.43 -28.25
C SER A 261 4.62 10.80 -27.77
N LYS A 262 3.77 11.56 -27.06
CA LYS A 262 4.12 12.87 -26.50
C LYS A 262 5.29 12.80 -25.51
N ILE A 263 5.33 11.76 -24.68
CA ILE A 263 6.43 11.55 -23.73
C ILE A 263 7.75 11.47 -24.49
N TYR A 264 7.85 10.63 -25.52
CA TYR A 264 9.12 10.42 -26.21
C TYR A 264 9.49 11.51 -27.20
N GLU A 265 8.51 12.09 -27.89
CA GLU A 265 8.75 13.10 -28.92
C GLU A 265 8.99 14.50 -28.34
N GLU A 266 8.39 14.80 -27.19
CA GLU A 266 8.36 16.16 -26.63
C GLU A 266 8.77 16.20 -25.15
N TYR A 267 8.04 15.51 -24.27
CA TYR A 267 8.13 15.79 -22.83
C TYR A 267 9.41 15.29 -22.17
N LEU A 268 9.91 14.11 -22.58
CA LEU A 268 11.15 13.53 -22.06
C LEU A 268 12.38 14.31 -22.55
N PRO A 269 12.51 14.67 -23.85
CA PRO A 269 13.52 15.61 -24.30
C PRO A 269 13.48 16.96 -23.56
N GLU A 270 12.30 17.55 -23.40
CA GLU A 270 12.12 18.81 -22.64
C GLU A 270 12.57 18.69 -21.18
N TYR A 271 12.34 17.54 -20.56
CA TYR A 271 12.70 17.30 -19.16
C TYR A 271 14.21 17.23 -18.94
N PHE A 272 14.97 16.77 -19.94
CA PHE A 272 16.43 16.67 -19.89
C PHE A 272 17.16 17.75 -20.68
N ASP A 273 16.46 18.71 -21.29
CA ASP A 273 17.08 19.83 -22.01
C ASP A 273 17.81 20.74 -21.01
N PRO A 274 19.15 20.89 -21.11
CA PRO A 274 19.92 21.77 -20.23
C PRO A 274 19.47 23.23 -20.28
N LYS A 275 18.78 23.66 -21.36
CA LYS A 275 18.25 25.03 -21.49
C LYS A 275 16.94 25.26 -20.75
N VAL A 276 16.28 24.19 -20.31
CA VAL A 276 15.05 24.24 -19.49
C VAL A 276 15.39 24.24 -17.98
N GLU A 277 16.68 24.22 -17.60
CA GLU A 277 17.14 24.38 -16.21
C GLU A 277 16.72 25.72 -15.57
N GLU A 278 16.26 26.70 -16.33
CA GLU A 278 15.61 27.91 -15.78
C GLU A 278 14.08 27.81 -15.87
N LYS A 279 13.46 26.99 -14.99
CA LYS A 279 12.07 27.14 -14.45
C LYS A 279 11.46 25.87 -13.86
N GLN A 280 12.24 24.85 -13.53
CA GLN A 280 11.80 24.03 -12.40
C GLN A 280 12.10 24.87 -11.15
N PRO A 281 11.12 25.19 -10.27
CA PRO A 281 11.49 25.55 -8.92
C PRO A 281 12.21 24.30 -8.43
N ASP A 282 13.52 24.43 -8.40
CA ASP A 282 14.42 23.45 -7.91
C ASP A 282 13.86 23.07 -6.53
N ALA A 283 13.36 21.84 -6.42
CA ALA A 283 12.93 21.34 -5.11
C ALA A 283 14.14 21.29 -4.15
N ASP A 284 15.35 21.54 -4.67
CA ASP A 284 16.61 21.73 -3.99
C ASP A 284 17.22 23.16 -4.15
N ALA A 285 16.53 24.17 -4.73
CA ALA A 285 16.91 25.61 -4.64
C ALA A 285 15.83 26.49 -4.00
N LEU A 286 15.26 25.96 -2.92
CA LEU A 286 15.34 26.69 -1.66
C LEU A 286 16.31 25.96 -0.74
N ILE A 287 17.56 25.78 -1.17
CA ILE A 287 18.65 26.02 -0.21
C ILE A 287 18.65 27.54 -0.02
N GLU A 288 17.66 28.04 0.74
CA GLU A 288 17.96 29.13 1.65
C GLU A 288 19.25 28.68 2.35
N GLU A 289 20.27 29.53 2.37
CA GLU A 289 21.46 29.33 3.20
C GLU A 289 21.04 28.62 4.47
N PRO A 290 21.65 27.47 4.85
CA PRO A 290 21.12 26.56 5.86
C PRO A 290 20.59 27.38 7.03
N GLN A 291 19.27 27.55 7.09
CA GLN A 291 18.69 28.39 8.12
C GLN A 291 18.77 27.54 9.37
N CYS A 292 19.84 27.75 10.12
CA CYS A 292 19.88 27.44 11.53
C CYS A 292 18.74 28.23 12.18
N THR A 293 17.55 27.64 12.21
CA THR A 293 16.40 28.19 12.90
C THR A 293 16.32 27.50 14.24
N TYR A 294 17.20 28.00 15.12
CA TYR A 294 16.98 28.15 16.56
C TYR A 294 17.53 27.03 17.48
N GLU A 295 18.67 27.30 18.12
CA GLU A 295 19.07 26.63 19.36
C GLU A 295 18.45 27.40 20.53
N LYS A 296 17.40 26.86 21.15
CA LYS A 296 16.72 27.55 22.27
C LYS A 296 17.57 27.50 23.54
N THR A 297 18.32 26.41 23.73
CA THR A 297 19.18 26.08 24.89
C THR A 297 20.15 24.94 24.52
N ASP A 298 21.18 24.67 25.34
CA ASP A 298 22.15 23.54 25.18
C ASP A 298 21.51 22.13 25.06
N ASN A 299 20.22 22.01 25.36
CA ASN A 299 19.44 20.76 25.35
C ASN A 299 18.38 20.69 24.25
N ILE A 300 18.14 21.75 23.49
CA ILE A 300 17.09 21.78 22.47
C ILE A 300 17.67 22.23 21.14
N LEU A 301 17.77 21.27 20.22
CA LEU A 301 18.13 21.52 18.83
C LEU A 301 16.84 21.54 18.00
N ILE A 302 16.66 22.56 17.18
CA ILE A 302 15.55 22.58 16.22
C ILE A 302 16.10 22.82 14.84
N CYS A 303 15.74 21.94 13.91
CA CYS A 303 16.30 21.94 12.58
C CYS A 303 15.31 21.39 11.55
N ASP A 304 15.54 21.69 10.28
CA ASP A 304 14.75 21.12 9.20
C ASP A 304 15.30 19.75 8.77
N THR A 305 14.58 19.11 7.85
CA THR A 305 15.03 17.82 7.30
C THR A 305 16.34 17.92 6.52
N VAL A 306 16.71 19.09 6.00
CA VAL A 306 17.95 19.29 5.23
C VAL A 306 19.15 19.25 6.18
N TYR A 307 19.10 20.03 7.26
CA TYR A 307 20.11 20.05 8.32
C TYR A 307 20.28 18.68 8.97
N SER A 308 19.17 17.99 9.28
CA SER A 308 19.24 16.64 9.88
C SER A 308 19.96 15.62 9.00
N LYS A 309 19.89 15.78 7.68
CA LYS A 309 20.58 14.93 6.71
C LYS A 309 22.04 15.33 6.51
N GLN A 310 22.34 16.63 6.60
CA GLN A 310 23.71 17.15 6.47
C GLN A 310 24.55 16.89 7.72
N PHE A 311 23.95 16.90 8.91
CA PHE A 311 24.64 16.75 10.21
C PHE A 311 24.03 15.65 11.09
N PRO A 312 23.96 14.38 10.60
CA PRO A 312 23.35 13.28 11.34
C PRO A 312 24.06 13.02 12.69
N GLU A 313 25.37 13.25 12.77
CA GLU A 313 26.17 13.10 13.99
C GLU A 313 25.80 14.10 15.10
N VAL A 314 25.24 15.25 14.74
CA VAL A 314 24.73 16.23 15.68
C VAL A 314 23.37 15.78 16.18
N CYS A 315 22.45 15.43 15.27
CA CYS A 315 21.09 14.98 15.61
C CYS A 315 21.09 13.68 16.45
N ASN A 316 22.01 12.75 16.19
CA ASN A 316 22.13 11.50 16.93
C ASN A 316 22.49 11.68 18.42
N ARG A 317 22.91 12.87 18.86
CA ARG A 317 23.17 13.20 20.27
C ARG A 317 21.91 13.59 21.04
N PHE A 318 20.79 13.70 20.35
CA PHE A 318 19.51 14.14 20.88
C PHE A 318 18.43 13.09 20.59
N MET A 319 17.41 13.04 21.43
CA MET A 319 16.19 12.30 21.13
C MET A 319 15.41 13.05 20.03
N THR A 320 15.17 12.40 18.89
CA THR A 320 14.58 13.05 17.72
C THR A 320 13.05 12.95 17.70
N ILE A 321 12.39 14.07 17.41
CA ILE A 321 10.94 14.17 17.23
C ILE A 321 10.68 14.79 15.86
N HIS A 322 9.96 14.07 14.99
CA HIS A 322 9.56 14.58 13.67
C HIS A 322 8.19 15.22 13.75
N VAL A 323 8.06 16.42 13.18
CA VAL A 323 6.83 17.23 13.27
C VAL A 323 6.40 17.67 11.87
N ASN A 324 5.16 17.37 11.53
CA ASN A 324 4.63 17.49 10.16
C ASN A 324 3.50 18.51 10.02
N ASN A 325 2.76 18.82 11.09
CA ASN A 325 1.58 19.69 11.04
C ASN A 325 1.39 20.53 12.31
N GLU A 326 0.55 21.56 12.23
CA GLU A 326 0.28 22.51 13.33
C GLU A 326 -0.19 21.84 14.63
N SER A 327 -1.01 20.78 14.57
CA SER A 327 -1.50 20.11 15.78
C SER A 327 -0.42 19.34 16.54
N GLU A 328 0.63 18.89 15.85
CA GLU A 328 1.78 18.24 16.48
C GLU A 328 2.70 19.26 17.17
N PHE A 329 2.71 20.53 16.72
CA PHE A 329 3.52 21.60 17.33
C PHE A 329 3.05 21.99 18.74
N GLU A 330 1.74 21.92 19.05
CA GLU A 330 1.25 22.13 20.41
C GLU A 330 1.79 21.08 21.40
N ILE A 331 1.90 19.83 20.95
CA ILE A 331 2.44 18.72 21.74
C ILE A 331 3.93 18.95 22.00
N VAL A 332 4.66 19.41 20.98
CA VAL A 332 6.09 19.72 21.08
C VAL A 332 6.36 20.79 22.13
N ASN A 333 5.55 21.86 22.19
CA ASN A 333 5.69 22.89 23.23
C ASN A 333 5.53 22.33 24.64
N LYS A 334 4.62 21.36 24.83
CA LYS A 334 4.42 20.67 26.11
C LYS A 334 5.59 19.76 26.46
N VAL A 335 6.17 19.08 25.46
CA VAL A 335 7.37 18.25 25.64
C VAL A 335 8.58 19.11 26.01
N ILE A 336 8.79 20.22 25.30
CA ILE A 336 9.84 21.20 25.60
C ILE A 336 9.69 21.75 27.02
N SER A 337 8.48 22.18 27.41
CA SER A 337 8.26 22.78 28.73
C SER A 337 8.42 21.78 29.88
N THR A 338 8.15 20.50 29.62
CA THR A 338 8.23 19.44 30.64
C THR A 338 9.64 18.85 30.75
N PHE A 339 10.34 18.63 29.64
CA PHE A 339 11.59 17.85 29.59
C PHE A 339 12.81 18.63 29.07
N GLY A 340 12.62 19.83 28.53
CA GLY A 340 13.66 20.59 27.81
C GLY A 340 14.84 21.07 28.68
N GLN A 341 14.74 20.98 30.01
CA GLN A 341 15.85 21.26 30.91
C GLN A 341 16.68 20.03 31.30
N GLU A 342 16.13 18.81 31.14
CA GLU A 342 16.74 17.56 31.62
C GLU A 342 17.21 16.65 30.48
N VAL A 343 16.59 16.75 29.31
CA VAL A 343 16.82 15.84 28.18
C VAL A 343 17.21 16.61 26.93
N LYS A 344 18.21 16.09 26.20
CA LYS A 344 18.60 16.59 24.89
C LYS A 344 17.59 16.15 23.83
N ILE A 345 16.80 17.08 23.30
CA ILE A 345 15.76 16.83 22.30
C ILE A 345 16.09 17.57 20.99
N ALA A 346 16.00 16.86 19.87
CA ALA A 346 16.09 17.42 18.54
C ALA A 346 14.71 17.38 17.87
N ILE A 347 14.21 18.53 17.45
CA ILE A 347 12.93 18.63 16.76
C ILE A 347 13.22 18.83 15.28
N ILE A 348 12.79 17.88 14.45
CA ILE A 348 13.00 17.90 13.01
C ILE A 348 11.69 18.31 12.34
N CYS A 349 11.68 19.52 11.79
CA CYS A 349 10.50 20.11 11.17
C CYS A 349 10.45 19.76 9.68
N LEU A 350 9.36 19.09 9.27
CA LEU A 350 9.13 18.80 7.84
C LEU A 350 8.56 20.02 7.08
N ASN A 351 8.04 21.02 7.80
CA ASN A 351 7.58 22.29 7.24
C ASN A 351 8.16 23.48 8.03
N ALA A 352 9.30 24.01 7.58
CA ALA A 352 10.01 25.10 8.24
C ALA A 352 9.21 26.43 8.28
N ILE A 353 8.31 26.66 7.32
CA ILE A 353 7.49 27.88 7.23
C ILE A 353 6.41 27.92 8.32
N ILE A 354 5.79 26.79 8.62
CA ILE A 354 4.84 26.68 9.73
C ILE A 354 5.57 26.93 11.04
N PHE A 355 6.77 26.36 11.17
CA PHE A 355 7.52 26.39 12.41
C PHE A 355 8.14 27.75 12.74
N SER A 356 8.64 28.49 11.74
CA SER A 356 9.20 29.83 11.94
C SER A 356 8.18 30.83 12.52
N LYS A 357 6.87 30.60 12.30
CA LYS A 357 5.78 31.36 12.96
C LYS A 357 5.60 31.04 14.44
N TYR A 358 6.00 29.84 14.87
CA TYR A 358 5.88 29.37 16.26
C TYR A 358 7.11 29.70 17.12
N ILE A 359 8.31 29.78 16.54
CA ILE A 359 9.53 30.17 17.27
C ILE A 359 9.60 31.67 17.53
N ASN A 360 9.13 32.49 16.58
CA ASN A 360 9.26 33.95 16.63
C ASN A 360 8.20 34.64 17.52
N ASN A 361 7.45 33.88 18.33
CA ASN A 361 6.46 34.39 19.29
C ASN A 361 6.81 34.01 20.73
#